data_AF-A0AAI9RQM5-F1
#
_entry.id   AF-A0AAI9RQM5-F1
#
_cell.length_a   1.000
_cell.length_b   1.000
_cell.length_c   1.000
_cell.angle_alpha   90.00
_cell.angle_beta   90.00
_cell.angle_gamma   90.00
#
_symmetry.space_group_name_H-M   'P 1'
#
loop_
_entity.id
_entity.type
_entity.pdbx_description
1 polymer ?
#
loop_
_entity_poly.entity_id
_entity_poly.type
_entity_poly.pdbx_seq_one_letter_code
_entity_poly.pdbx_strand_id
1 'polypeptide(L)'
;MEKQHITVGYVELSPDEAERLFEEVKKDKGIKTYKELQGLMDDYDSAIIEPEARPLAEILDGDEAPNGREQGGIRYIEVFNKLEEDRRYRFKSSNQQ
;
A
#
# COMPACT_ATOMS: atom_id res chain seq x y z
N MET A 1 -22.20 -4.32 7.04
CA MET A 1 -21.11 -4.99 7.78
C MET A 1 -20.36 -3.90 8.51
N GLU A 2 -20.10 -4.06 9.82
CA GLU A 2 -19.28 -3.09 10.56
C GLU A 2 -17.91 -2.99 9.88
N LYS A 3 -17.49 -1.76 9.55
CA LYS A 3 -16.17 -1.50 8.98
C LYS A 3 -15.17 -1.76 10.10
N GLN A 4 -14.54 -2.93 10.07
CA GLN A 4 -13.48 -3.26 11.03
C GLN A 4 -12.21 -2.53 10.61
N HIS A 5 -11.62 -1.82 11.56
CA HIS A 5 -10.31 -1.18 11.38
C HIS A 5 -9.26 -2.28 11.30
N ILE A 6 -8.52 -2.33 10.19
CA ILE A 6 -7.41 -3.27 10.01
C ILE A 6 -6.11 -2.49 10.17
N THR A 7 -5.27 -2.94 11.10
CA THR A 7 -3.95 -2.36 11.35
C THR A 7 -2.88 -3.37 11.00
N VAL A 8 -1.87 -2.93 10.25
CA VAL A 8 -0.72 -3.74 9.86
C VAL A 8 0.55 -2.98 10.23
N GLY A 9 1.30 -3.47 11.20
CA GLY A 9 2.43 -2.72 11.74
C GLY A 9 1.98 -1.37 12.31
N TYR A 10 2.54 -0.28 11.78
CA TYR A 10 2.19 1.10 12.18
C TYR A 10 1.13 1.77 11.30
N VAL A 11 0.62 1.07 10.28
CA VAL A 11 -0.36 1.63 9.33
C VAL A 11 -1.75 1.11 9.67
N GLU A 12 -2.66 2.03 9.98
CA GLU A 12 -4.09 1.78 10.00
C GLU A 12 -4.65 1.93 8.57
N LEU A 13 -5.23 0.87 8.03
CA LEU A 13 -5.78 0.86 6.68
C LEU A 13 -7.15 1.55 6.65
N SER A 14 -7.38 2.38 5.63
CA SER A 14 -8.72 2.83 5.28
C SER A 14 -9.62 1.64 4.91
N PRO A 15 -10.96 1.78 4.98
CA PRO A 15 -11.87 0.69 4.62
C PRO A 15 -11.62 0.11 3.22
N ASP A 16 -11.25 0.95 2.26
CA ASP A 16 -10.98 0.52 0.88
C ASP A 16 -9.65 -0.23 0.76
N GLU A 17 -8.63 0.17 1.53
CA GLU A 17 -7.34 -0.54 1.61
C GLU A 17 -7.51 -1.89 2.32
N ALA A 18 -8.29 -1.93 3.39
CA ALA A 18 -8.61 -3.15 4.13
C ALA A 18 -9.36 -4.16 3.23
N GLU A 19 -10.33 -3.71 2.43
CA GLU A 19 -11.05 -4.58 1.48
C GLU A 19 -10.12 -5.14 0.40
N ARG A 20 -9.21 -4.32 -0.15
CA ARG A 20 -8.22 -4.78 -1.13
C ARG A 20 -7.30 -5.85 -0.56
N LEU A 21 -6.79 -5.62 0.66
CA LEU A 21 -5.94 -6.59 1.34
C LEU A 21 -6.72 -7.87 1.67
N PHE A 22 -7.96 -7.73 2.14
CA PHE A 22 -8.83 -8.87 2.45
C PHE A 22 -9.04 -9.78 1.26
N GLU A 23 -9.38 -9.23 0.10
CA GLU A 23 -9.64 -10.04 -1.10
C GLU A 23 -8.38 -10.76 -1.62
N GLU A 24 -7.20 -10.18 -1.45
CA GLU A 24 -5.94 -10.83 -1.82
C GLU A 24 -5.56 -11.93 -0.81
N VAL A 25 -5.63 -11.66 0.49
CA VAL A 25 -5.32 -12.64 1.55
C VAL A 25 -6.36 -13.77 1.57
N LYS A 26 -7.63 -13.48 1.25
CA LYS A 26 -8.69 -14.50 1.09
C LYS A 26 -8.39 -15.49 -0.02
N LYS A 27 -7.86 -15.02 -1.15
CA LYS A 27 -7.45 -15.92 -2.25
C LYS A 27 -6.20 -16.72 -1.90
N ASP A 28 -5.27 -16.12 -1.16
CA ASP A 28 -3.99 -16.74 -0.83
C ASP A 28 -4.08 -17.74 0.33
N LYS A 29 -4.69 -17.32 1.45
CA LYS A 29 -4.74 -18.05 2.72
C LYS A 29 -6.13 -18.62 3.04
N GLY A 30 -7.17 -18.29 2.26
CA GLY A 30 -8.51 -18.86 2.44
C GLY A 30 -9.33 -18.30 3.60
N ILE A 31 -8.96 -17.11 4.12
CA ILE A 31 -9.69 -16.45 5.21
C ILE A 31 -11.11 -16.06 4.80
N LYS A 32 -12.03 -15.97 5.77
CA LYS A 32 -13.45 -15.68 5.51
C LYS A 32 -13.93 -14.39 6.15
N THR A 33 -13.20 -13.88 7.13
CA THR A 33 -13.63 -12.74 7.94
C THR A 33 -12.52 -11.72 8.15
N TYR A 34 -12.92 -10.46 8.37
CA TYR A 34 -12.01 -9.38 8.75
C TYR A 34 -11.28 -9.62 10.08
N LYS A 35 -11.89 -10.38 11.00
CA LYS A 35 -11.26 -10.78 12.25
C LYS A 35 -10.08 -11.72 12.01
N GLU A 36 -10.22 -12.68 11.10
CA GLU A 36 -9.12 -13.55 10.68
C GLU A 36 -8.03 -12.75 9.97
N LEU A 37 -8.40 -11.76 9.14
CA LEU A 37 -7.43 -10.86 8.54
C LEU A 37 -6.63 -10.12 9.61
N GLN A 38 -7.28 -9.48 10.57
CA GLN A 38 -6.58 -8.76 11.63
C GLN A 38 -5.64 -9.69 12.41
N GLY A 39 -6.09 -10.89 12.76
CA GLY A 39 -5.24 -11.88 13.45
C GLY A 39 -4.02 -12.30 12.64
N LEU A 40 -4.13 -12.40 11.31
CA LEU A 40 -2.95 -12.63 10.46
C LEU A 40 -2.03 -11.41 10.44
N MET A 41 -2.59 -10.19 10.37
CA MET A 41 -1.82 -8.96 10.24
C MET A 41 -0.99 -8.63 11.47
N ASP A 42 -1.26 -9.26 12.62
CA ASP A 42 -0.43 -9.14 13.83
C ASP A 42 1.01 -9.65 13.58
N ASP A 43 1.18 -10.65 12.71
CA ASP A 43 2.48 -11.23 12.31
C ASP A 43 3.14 -10.51 11.12
N TYR A 44 2.42 -9.56 10.49
CA TYR A 44 2.90 -8.81 9.33
C TYR A 44 3.32 -7.40 9.74
N ASP A 45 4.19 -6.79 8.93
CA ASP A 45 4.49 -5.36 8.97
C ASP A 45 4.05 -4.68 7.69
N SER A 46 4.11 -3.35 7.71
CA SER A 46 3.87 -2.53 6.54
C SER A 46 4.98 -1.54 6.27
N ALA A 47 5.13 -1.17 5.00
CA ALA A 47 5.99 -0.09 4.55
C ALA A 47 5.23 0.79 3.56
N ILE A 48 5.40 2.11 3.71
CA ILE A 48 4.92 3.08 2.72
C ILE A 48 6.03 3.29 1.70
N ILE A 49 5.74 2.96 0.44
CA ILE A 49 6.63 3.20 -0.67
C ILE A 49 6.21 4.51 -1.32
N GLU A 50 7.03 5.53 -1.13
CA GLU A 50 6.86 6.82 -1.78
C GLU A 50 7.37 6.74 -3.22
N PRO A 51 6.69 7.43 -4.16
CA PRO A 51 7.23 7.57 -5.50
C PRO A 51 8.55 8.32 -5.47
N GLU A 52 9.56 7.81 -6.18
CA GLU A 52 10.78 8.58 -6.40
C GLU A 52 10.43 9.86 -7.15
N ALA A 53 10.63 11.02 -6.51
CA ALA A 53 10.58 12.30 -7.17
C ALA A 53 11.77 12.40 -8.12
N ARG A 54 11.64 11.89 -9.35
CA ARG A 54 12.62 12.21 -10.39
C ARG A 54 12.46 13.70 -10.72
N PRO A 55 13.49 14.53 -10.55
CA PRO A 55 13.45 15.87 -11.10
C PRO A 55 13.36 15.73 -12.63
N LEU A 56 12.34 16.34 -13.22
CA LEU A 56 12.17 16.42 -14.69
C LEU A 56 13.39 17.05 -15.40
N ALA A 57 14.33 17.61 -14.64
CA ALA A 57 15.53 18.28 -15.12
C ALA A 57 16.57 17.35 -15.77
N GLU A 58 16.56 16.04 -15.52
CA GLU A 58 17.57 15.13 -16.10
C GLU A 58 17.19 14.55 -17.48
N ILE A 59 15.99 14.84 -18.00
CA ILE A 59 15.49 14.26 -19.26
C ILE A 59 15.30 15.31 -20.38
N LEU A 60 15.32 16.61 -20.06
CA LEU A 60 15.12 17.67 -21.05
C LEU A 60 16.43 18.41 -21.36
N ASP A 61 17.21 17.88 -22.30
CA ASP A 61 18.07 18.71 -23.14
C ASP A 61 17.16 19.56 -24.05
N GLY A 62 17.05 20.86 -23.75
CA GLY A 62 16.56 21.87 -24.70
C GLY A 62 15.12 22.36 -24.49
N ASP A 63 15.04 23.61 -24.00
CA ASP A 63 14.15 24.70 -24.45
C ASP A 63 12.62 24.55 -24.54
N GLU A 64 11.99 23.54 -23.94
CA GLU A 64 10.53 23.60 -23.67
C GLU A 64 10.22 22.90 -22.35
N ALA A 65 10.40 23.60 -21.23
CA ALA A 65 9.87 23.14 -19.96
C ALA A 65 8.34 23.26 -20.01
N PRO A 66 7.56 22.17 -20.07
CA PRO A 66 6.14 22.29 -19.81
C PRO A 66 6.01 22.73 -18.35
N ASN A 67 5.10 23.66 -18.06
CA ASN A 67 4.72 24.06 -16.71
C ASN A 67 4.03 22.90 -15.96
N GLY A 68 4.73 21.79 -15.76
CA GLY A 68 4.23 20.54 -15.22
C GLY A 68 4.28 20.54 -13.71
N ARG A 69 3.25 21.12 -13.07
CA ARG A 69 2.92 20.83 -11.68
C ARG A 69 2.37 19.41 -11.56
N GLU A 70 3.19 18.37 -11.74
CA GLU A 70 2.81 17.00 -11.38
C GLU A 70 4.03 16.21 -10.88
N GLN A 71 4.57 16.61 -9.72
CA GLN A 71 5.31 15.69 -8.87
C GLN A 71 4.34 15.06 -7.87
N GLY A 72 3.46 14.21 -8.38
CA GLY A 72 2.49 13.45 -7.58
C GLY A 72 2.56 11.99 -7.99
N GLY A 73 3.64 11.30 -7.66
CA GLY A 73 3.70 9.87 -7.93
C GLY A 73 2.78 9.08 -7.01
N ILE A 74 2.51 7.82 -7.35
CA ILE A 74 1.57 7.00 -6.60
C ILE A 74 2.26 6.43 -5.37
N ARG A 75 1.73 6.70 -4.17
CA ARG A 75 2.15 6.02 -2.93
C ARG A 75 1.55 4.62 -2.85
N TYR A 76 2.36 3.66 -2.44
CA TYR A 76 1.94 2.27 -2.22
C TYR A 76 2.11 1.88 -0.76
N ILE A 77 1.24 1.01 -0.27
CA ILE A 77 1.43 0.28 0.97
C ILE A 77 1.88 -1.12 0.57
N GLU A 78 3.02 -1.54 1.13
CA GLU A 78 3.52 -2.91 1.05
C GLU A 78 3.32 -3.58 2.41
N VAL A 79 2.73 -4.77 2.42
CA VAL A 79 2.48 -5.61 3.58
C VAL A 79 3.29 -6.90 3.44
N PHE A 80 4.07 -7.26 4.45
CA PHE A 80 4.99 -8.39 4.42
C PHE A 80 5.08 -9.09 5.78
N ASN A 81 5.29 -10.40 5.77
CA ASN A 81 5.46 -11.18 7.00
C ASN A 81 6.81 -10.82 7.67
N LYS A 82 6.81 -10.59 8.98
CA LYS A 82 8.01 -10.19 9.74
C LYS A 82 8.98 -11.35 10.01
N LEU A 83 8.43 -12.56 10.12
CA LEU A 83 9.12 -13.71 10.69
C LEU A 83 9.61 -14.68 9.61
N GLU A 84 8.89 -14.77 8.49
CA GLU A 84 9.17 -15.70 7.40
C GLU A 84 9.17 -15.00 6.04
N GLU A 85 9.91 -15.58 5.08
CA GLU A 85 9.86 -15.14 3.69
C GLU A 85 8.53 -15.60 3.05
N ASP A 86 7.46 -14.90 3.37
CA ASP A 86 6.10 -15.13 2.88
C ASP A 86 5.74 -14.16 1.74
N ARG A 87 4.55 -14.36 1.17
CA ARG A 87 3.99 -13.50 0.14
C ARG A 87 3.87 -12.05 0.63
N ARG A 88 4.34 -11.14 -0.23
CA ARG A 88 4.16 -9.69 -0.04
C ARG A 88 2.91 -9.23 -0.77
N TYR A 89 2.13 -8.37 -0.13
CA TYR A 89 0.96 -7.73 -0.71
C TYR A 89 1.28 -6.26 -0.95
N ARG A 90 1.02 -5.76 -2.16
CA ARG A 90 1.24 -4.35 -2.49
C ARG A 90 0.00 -3.77 -3.13
N PHE A 91 -0.48 -2.65 -2.58
CA PHE A 91 -1.64 -1.94 -3.10
C PHE A 91 -1.45 -0.43 -3.00
N LYS A 92 -2.18 0.32 -3.83
CA LYS A 92 -2.13 1.80 -3.81
C LYS A 92 -2.71 2.31 -2.51
N SER A 93 -2.00 3.23 -1.86
CA SER A 93 -2.56 3.91 -0.69
C SER A 93 -3.74 4.79 -1.09
N SER A 94 -4.75 4.89 -0.25
CA SER A 94 -5.81 5.89 -0.36
C SER A 94 -5.29 7.28 -0.01
N ASN A 95 -4.25 7.38 0.82
CA ASN A 95 -3.63 8.64 1.20
C ASN A 95 -2.46 8.99 0.25
N GLN A 96 -2.79 9.77 -0.78
CA GLN A 96 -1.84 10.26 -1.80
C GLN A 96 -1.30 11.67 -1.50
N GLN A 97 -1.58 12.24 -0.31
CA GLN A 97 -1.21 13.61 0.06
C GLN A 97 0.19 13.72 0.66
#